data_AF-A0AB73ARX4-F1
#
_entry.id   AF-A0AB73ARX4-F1
#
_cell.length_a   1.000
_cell.length_b   1.000
_cell.length_c   1.000
_cell.angle_alpha   90.00
_cell.angle_beta   90.00
_cell.angle_gamma   90.00
#
_symmetry.space_group_name_H-M   'P 1'
#
loop_
_entity.id
_entity.type
_entity.pdbx_description
1 polymer ?
#
loop_
_entity_poly.entity_id
_entity_poly.type
_entity_poly.pdbx_seq_one_letter_code
_entity_poly.pdbx_strand_id
1 'polypeptide(L)'
;MKPYRRKDIRNIPGELSISKGLAVFNEVTLETGLVGDVSGECISVPVRVTADKQLLTDDVVMPLKDCREADTEQKIALQRLLNKRHLVWDRRKGALSESMYIPKDGQQVKVSLLDEHVILGAFKEIDRKGNLVLYCLMEEDGTLRHSLHEEIGVAENWQITPIGTSARSRFADALHREGIVWNGRLKRLEPLEMHINRGGKYYYLNDVLEICECRDSSRPSDRKRLECGNYFRERKDAELVRDCVRSIVKLNRGKDVRR
;
A
#
# COMPACT_ATOMS: atom_id res chain seq x y z
N MET A 1 5.49 -7.76 -30.56
CA MET A 1 6.79 -7.89 -29.86
C MET A 1 7.87 -7.19 -30.67
N LYS A 2 8.50 -6.17 -30.10
CA LYS A 2 9.78 -5.59 -30.53
C LYS A 2 10.65 -5.45 -29.27
N PRO A 3 11.91 -5.89 -29.27
CA PRO A 3 12.76 -5.81 -28.09
C PRO A 3 13.20 -4.36 -27.88
N TYR A 4 13.02 -3.85 -26.67
CA TYR A 4 13.44 -2.50 -26.29
C TYR A 4 14.97 -2.47 -26.16
N ARG A 5 15.63 -1.59 -26.94
CA ARG A 5 17.07 -1.37 -26.91
C ARG A 5 17.44 -0.58 -25.65
N ARG A 6 18.35 -1.16 -24.84
CA ARG A 6 19.08 -0.48 -23.77
C ARG A 6 19.74 0.76 -24.36
N LYS A 7 19.34 1.97 -23.94
CA LYS A 7 20.12 3.18 -24.19
C LYS A 7 21.31 3.16 -23.25
N ASP A 8 22.48 3.38 -23.83
CA ASP A 8 23.78 3.37 -23.17
C ASP A 8 23.82 4.34 -21.99
N ILE A 9 23.88 3.77 -20.78
CA ILE A 9 24.30 4.49 -19.58
C ILE A 9 25.82 4.32 -19.52
N ARG A 10 26.56 5.35 -19.92
CA ARG A 10 27.96 5.50 -19.48
C ARG A 10 27.94 5.94 -18.01
N ASN A 11 27.70 4.99 -17.11
CA ASN A 11 28.12 5.08 -15.73
C ASN A 11 29.31 4.16 -15.58
N ILE A 12 30.46 4.75 -15.30
CA ILE A 12 31.65 4.03 -14.84
C ILE A 12 31.24 3.35 -13.52
N PRO A 13 31.34 2.01 -13.38
CA PRO A 13 30.97 1.32 -12.15
C PRO A 13 32.05 1.59 -11.10
N GLY A 14 31.82 2.55 -10.22
CA GLY A 14 32.48 2.63 -8.92
C GLY A 14 31.66 1.82 -7.91
N GLU A 15 32.32 1.00 -7.12
CA GLU A 15 31.78 0.10 -6.09
C GLU A 15 30.57 0.68 -5.35
N LEU A 16 29.48 -0.09 -5.26
CA LEU A 16 28.40 0.18 -4.32
C LEU A 16 29.00 0.13 -2.91
N SER A 17 29.23 1.31 -2.30
CA SER A 17 29.74 1.38 -0.94
C SER A 17 28.65 0.97 0.04
N ILE A 18 28.97 -0.02 0.89
CA ILE A 18 28.11 -0.42 1.99
C ILE A 18 27.87 0.81 2.87
N SER A 19 26.61 1.05 3.21
CA SER A 19 26.17 2.20 3.98
C SER A 19 25.18 1.79 5.05
N LYS A 20 24.99 2.68 6.02
CA LYS A 20 24.02 2.52 7.08
C LYS A 20 22.64 2.13 6.54
N GLY A 21 22.02 1.15 7.18
CA GLY A 21 20.68 0.71 6.88
C GLY A 21 20.60 -0.45 5.88
N LEU A 22 21.67 -0.74 5.14
CA LEU A 22 21.70 -1.83 4.16
C LEU A 22 21.79 -3.20 4.84
N ALA A 23 21.31 -4.22 4.13
CA ALA A 23 21.61 -5.61 4.45
C ALA A 23 22.91 -6.05 3.77
N VAL A 24 23.78 -6.71 4.52
CA VAL A 24 25.08 -7.22 4.06
C VAL A 24 25.19 -8.71 4.29
N PHE A 25 26.06 -9.35 3.52
CA PHE A 25 26.47 -10.73 3.73
C PHE A 25 27.98 -10.77 3.97
N ASN A 26 28.39 -11.36 5.08
CA ASN A 26 29.79 -11.60 5.40
C ASN A 26 30.22 -12.93 4.77
N GLU A 27 31.20 -12.87 3.87
CA GLU A 27 31.64 -14.03 3.09
C GLU A 27 32.55 -14.98 3.88
N VAL A 28 33.12 -14.51 5.00
CA VAL A 28 33.98 -15.31 5.87
C VAL A 28 33.16 -16.08 6.90
N THR A 29 32.22 -15.40 7.57
CA THR A 29 31.37 -16.00 8.61
C THR A 29 30.09 -16.61 8.06
N LEU A 30 29.76 -16.33 6.79
CA LEU A 30 28.53 -16.76 6.11
C LEU A 30 27.26 -16.23 6.81
N GLU A 31 27.33 -15.01 7.33
CA GLU A 31 26.25 -14.37 8.07
C GLU A 31 25.59 -13.24 7.27
N THR A 32 24.27 -13.06 7.42
CA THR A 32 23.55 -11.92 6.85
C THR A 32 23.19 -10.92 7.94
N GLY A 33 23.63 -9.68 7.82
CA GLY A 33 23.44 -8.63 8.84
C GLY A 33 22.77 -7.38 8.31
N LEU A 34 22.23 -6.54 9.20
CA LEU A 34 21.83 -5.17 8.89
C LEU A 34 22.86 -4.20 9.44
N VAL A 35 23.25 -3.21 8.63
CA VAL A 35 24.25 -2.22 9.01
C VAL A 35 23.61 -1.14 9.89
N GLY A 36 24.01 -1.07 11.16
CA GLY A 36 23.60 -0.02 12.09
C GLY A 36 24.36 1.29 11.86
N ASP A 37 25.67 1.18 11.64
CA ASP A 37 26.55 2.30 11.32
C ASP A 37 27.82 1.84 10.56
N VAL A 38 28.51 2.79 9.93
CA VAL A 38 29.78 2.55 9.21
C VAL A 38 30.86 3.46 9.80
N SER A 39 31.97 2.87 10.24
CA SER A 39 33.09 3.60 10.85
C SER A 39 34.43 3.08 10.34
N GLY A 40 35.10 3.87 9.50
CA GLY A 40 36.35 3.47 8.85
C GLY A 40 36.15 2.21 8.00
N GLU A 41 37.00 1.20 8.22
CA GLU A 41 36.99 -0.09 7.52
C GLU A 41 36.09 -1.15 8.18
N CYS A 42 35.18 -0.70 9.06
CA CYS A 42 34.32 -1.57 9.85
C CYS A 42 32.86 -1.12 9.79
N ILE A 43 31.96 -2.08 9.99
CA ILE A 43 30.53 -1.86 10.12
C ILE A 43 30.04 -2.37 11.48
N SER A 44 29.11 -1.63 12.09
CA SER A 44 28.29 -2.12 13.20
C SER A 44 27.11 -2.89 12.63
N VAL A 45 26.86 -4.07 13.19
CA VAL A 45 25.81 -4.99 12.78
C VAL A 45 24.97 -5.33 14.02
N PRO A 46 23.95 -4.50 14.36
CA PRO A 46 23.08 -4.71 15.52
C PRO A 46 22.16 -5.93 15.40
N VAL A 47 22.05 -6.52 14.21
CA VAL A 47 21.28 -7.72 13.98
C VAL A 47 21.86 -8.53 12.83
N ARG A 48 21.94 -9.84 13.04
CA ARG A 48 22.46 -10.79 12.06
C ARG A 48 21.77 -12.14 12.13
N VAL A 49 21.84 -12.85 11.03
CA VAL A 49 21.47 -14.25 10.88
C VAL A 49 22.75 -15.03 10.70
N THR A 50 23.00 -15.95 11.62
CA THR A 50 24.15 -16.84 11.58
C THR A 50 24.04 -17.88 10.46
N ALA A 51 25.14 -18.55 10.12
CA ALA A 51 25.15 -19.66 9.17
C ALA A 51 24.17 -20.80 9.54
N ASP A 52 23.94 -21.03 10.84
CA ASP A 52 22.96 -21.98 11.36
C ASP A 52 21.52 -21.41 11.47
N LYS A 53 21.26 -20.27 10.82
CA LYS A 53 19.95 -19.61 10.67
C LYS A 53 19.35 -19.10 11.98
N GLN A 54 20.20 -18.77 12.96
CA GLN A 54 19.76 -18.11 14.18
C GLN A 54 19.81 -16.60 14.03
N LEU A 55 18.71 -15.93 14.39
CA LEU A 55 18.68 -14.47 14.49
C LEU A 55 19.29 -14.05 15.83
N LEU A 56 20.29 -13.19 15.77
CA LEU A 56 20.98 -12.62 16.91
C LEU A 56 20.93 -11.09 16.84
N THR A 57 20.78 -10.44 17.98
CA THR A 57 20.53 -8.98 18.11
C THR A 57 21.55 -8.30 19.03
N ASP A 58 22.70 -8.93 19.23
CA ASP A 58 23.91 -8.33 19.77
C ASP A 58 24.59 -7.50 18.68
N ASP A 59 25.05 -6.31 19.04
CA ASP A 59 25.82 -5.46 18.13
C ASP A 59 27.24 -5.98 18.00
N VAL A 60 27.61 -6.36 16.78
CA VAL A 60 28.93 -6.87 16.45
C VAL A 60 29.60 -5.97 15.41
N VAL A 61 30.92 -5.93 15.45
CA VAL A 61 31.72 -5.21 14.47
C VAL A 61 32.25 -6.19 13.43
N MET A 62 32.00 -5.93 12.16
CA MET A 62 32.52 -6.73 11.05
C MET A 62 33.45 -5.91 10.16
N PRO A 63 34.54 -6.50 9.62
CA PRO A 63 35.36 -5.83 8.62
C PRO A 63 34.59 -5.62 7.32
N LEU A 64 34.63 -4.39 6.79
CA LEU A 64 33.95 -4.01 5.55
C LEU A 64 34.40 -4.86 4.37
N LYS A 65 35.71 -5.15 4.29
CA LYS A 65 36.34 -5.96 3.24
C LYS A 65 35.81 -7.40 3.13
N ASP A 66 35.22 -7.93 4.20
CA ASP A 66 34.68 -9.28 4.25
C ASP A 66 33.19 -9.30 3.90
N CYS A 67 32.60 -8.13 3.64
CA CYS A 67 31.17 -7.94 3.43
C CYS A 67 30.85 -7.51 2.00
N ARG A 68 29.74 -8.03 1.48
CA ARG A 68 29.07 -7.52 0.27
C ARG A 68 27.62 -7.18 0.59
N GLU A 69 26.93 -6.49 -0.32
CA GLU A 69 25.48 -6.35 -0.19
C GLU A 69 24.80 -7.73 -0.23
N ALA A 70 23.81 -7.92 0.64
CA ALA A 70 23.02 -9.14 0.66
C ALA A 70 22.13 -9.23 -0.59
N ASP A 71 21.96 -10.43 -1.13
CA ASP A 71 21.03 -10.67 -2.23
C ASP A 71 19.56 -10.73 -1.74
N THR A 72 18.62 -10.83 -2.68
CA THR A 72 17.18 -10.85 -2.37
C THR A 72 16.78 -12.04 -1.50
N GLU A 73 17.35 -13.23 -1.69
CA GLU A 73 17.00 -14.42 -0.90
C GLU A 73 17.49 -14.27 0.54
N GLN A 74 18.71 -13.75 0.72
CA GLN A 74 19.28 -13.41 2.02
C GLN A 74 18.44 -12.35 2.75
N LYS A 75 18.05 -11.28 2.05
CA LYS A 75 17.16 -10.23 2.59
C LYS A 75 15.81 -10.80 3.04
N ILE A 76 15.18 -11.66 2.23
CA ILE A 76 13.90 -12.32 2.57
C ILE A 76 14.04 -13.23 3.79
N ALA A 77 15.11 -14.03 3.86
CA ALA A 77 15.35 -14.93 4.98
C ALA A 77 15.48 -14.16 6.31
N LEU A 78 16.25 -13.07 6.30
CA LEU A 78 16.38 -12.17 7.43
C LEU A 78 15.04 -11.50 7.79
N GLN A 79 14.30 -10.95 6.83
CA GLN A 79 12.99 -10.31 7.08
C GLN A 79 12.00 -11.27 7.73
N ARG A 80 11.94 -12.53 7.28
CA ARG A 80 11.08 -13.56 7.88
C ARG A 80 11.43 -13.81 9.35
N LEU A 81 12.72 -13.87 9.68
CA LEU A 81 13.17 -14.06 11.06
C LEU A 81 12.85 -12.86 11.95
N LEU A 82 13.00 -11.63 11.44
CA LEU A 82 12.59 -10.42 12.14
C LEU A 82 11.07 -10.43 12.43
N ASN A 83 10.26 -10.73 11.41
CA ASN A 83 8.81 -10.80 11.52
C ASN A 83 8.36 -11.83 12.57
N LYS A 84 9.00 -13.01 12.61
CA LYS A 84 8.73 -14.05 13.62
C LYS A 84 9.00 -13.61 15.05
N ARG A 85 9.89 -12.63 15.25
CA ARG A 85 10.18 -12.04 16.57
C ARG A 85 9.49 -10.69 16.78
N HIS A 86 8.56 -10.30 15.91
CA HIS A 86 7.88 -8.99 15.96
C HIS A 86 8.84 -7.80 15.93
N LEU A 87 9.95 -7.92 15.21
CA LEU A 87 10.95 -6.88 15.05
C LEU A 87 10.80 -6.17 13.70
N VAL A 88 10.97 -4.85 13.73
CA VAL A 88 10.88 -3.95 12.59
C VAL A 88 12.19 -3.18 12.47
N TRP A 89 12.76 -3.18 11.27
CA TRP A 89 13.95 -2.41 10.93
C TRP A 89 13.58 -1.00 10.46
N ASP A 90 14.23 0.00 11.03
CA ASP A 90 14.22 1.38 10.56
C ASP A 90 15.58 1.68 9.91
N ARG A 91 15.59 1.70 8.57
CA ARG A 91 16.82 1.87 7.79
C ARG A 91 17.50 3.21 8.07
N ARG A 92 16.71 4.25 8.34
CA ARG A 92 17.24 5.59 8.62
C ARG A 92 17.92 5.65 9.98
N LYS A 93 17.34 5.01 10.99
CA LYS A 93 17.93 4.95 12.33
C LYS A 93 19.06 3.92 12.42
N GLY A 94 19.05 2.91 11.55
CA GLY A 94 19.95 1.76 11.67
C GLY A 94 19.66 0.96 12.93
N ALA A 95 18.38 0.83 13.30
CA ALA A 95 17.97 0.25 14.56
C ALA A 95 16.70 -0.59 14.42
N LEU A 96 16.59 -1.58 15.31
CA LEU A 96 15.38 -2.39 15.46
C LEU A 96 14.40 -1.75 16.45
N SER A 97 13.13 -2.04 16.25
CA SER A 97 12.05 -1.72 17.17
C SER A 97 11.06 -2.88 17.22
N GLU A 98 10.43 -3.09 18.36
CA GLU A 98 9.33 -4.05 18.48
C GLU A 98 8.05 -3.48 17.86
N SER A 99 7.31 -4.31 17.14
CA SER A 99 6.03 -3.95 16.55
C SER A 99 5.11 -5.17 16.48
N MET A 100 4.04 -5.12 17.28
CA MET A 100 2.91 -6.05 17.18
C MET A 100 1.81 -5.49 16.26
N TYR A 101 2.18 -4.63 15.30
CA TYR A 101 1.20 -4.02 14.42
C TYR A 101 0.55 -5.06 13.49
N ILE A 102 -0.78 -5.14 13.55
CA ILE A 102 -1.59 -5.94 12.65
C ILE A 102 -2.49 -4.99 11.86
N PRO A 103 -2.37 -4.94 10.53
CA PRO A 103 -3.18 -4.06 9.71
C PRO A 103 -4.64 -4.48 9.71
N LYS A 104 -5.54 -3.50 9.71
CA LYS A 104 -6.99 -3.73 9.58
C LYS A 104 -7.42 -3.58 8.13
N ASP A 105 -8.44 -4.33 7.73
CA ASP A 105 -9.07 -4.22 6.41
C ASP A 105 -9.46 -2.77 6.09
N GLY A 106 -8.93 -2.27 4.97
CA GLY A 106 -9.09 -0.92 4.44
C GLY A 106 -8.09 0.11 4.98
N GLN A 107 -7.24 -0.27 5.93
CA GLN A 107 -6.21 0.61 6.48
C GLN A 107 -5.08 0.84 5.48
N GLN A 108 -4.60 2.07 5.38
CA GLN A 108 -3.42 2.38 4.60
C GLN A 108 -2.14 1.95 5.34
N VAL A 109 -1.25 1.29 4.63
CA VAL A 109 -0.02 0.67 5.15
C VAL A 109 1.19 1.06 4.32
N LYS A 110 2.36 0.98 4.93
CA LYS A 110 3.66 0.90 4.26
C LYS A 110 4.11 -0.55 4.32
N VAL A 111 4.54 -1.07 3.17
CA VAL A 111 5.09 -2.42 3.03
C VAL A 111 6.50 -2.29 2.48
N SER A 112 7.46 -3.03 3.02
CA SER A 112 8.85 -2.96 2.58
C SER A 112 9.60 -4.26 2.86
N LEU A 113 10.70 -4.49 2.15
CA LEU A 113 11.67 -5.53 2.45
C LEU A 113 12.85 -4.87 3.17
N LEU A 114 12.98 -5.07 4.48
CA LEU A 114 14.02 -4.43 5.31
C LEU A 114 14.06 -2.91 5.13
N ASP A 115 12.88 -2.29 5.00
CA ASP A 115 12.75 -0.84 4.76
C ASP A 115 13.36 -0.34 3.43
N GLU A 116 13.60 -1.28 2.50
CA GLU A 116 13.86 -1.08 1.08
C GLU A 116 12.63 -1.52 0.26
N HIS A 117 12.58 -1.16 -1.03
CA HIS A 117 11.47 -1.51 -1.94
C HIS A 117 10.11 -1.13 -1.36
N VAL A 118 9.93 0.16 -1.09
CA VAL A 118 8.78 0.65 -0.33
C VAL A 118 7.53 0.72 -1.20
N ILE A 119 6.52 -0.05 -0.83
CA ILE A 119 5.17 -0.05 -1.39
C ILE A 119 4.23 0.64 -0.41
N LEU A 120 3.40 1.57 -0.91
CA LEU A 120 2.31 2.16 -0.12
C LEU A 120 0.98 1.62 -0.62
N GLY A 121 0.06 1.25 0.26
CA GLY A 121 -1.20 0.69 -0.22
C GLY A 121 -2.31 0.64 0.82
N ALA A 122 -3.50 0.24 0.37
CA ALA A 122 -4.65 -0.02 1.24
C ALA A 122 -4.76 -1.53 1.49
N PHE A 123 -4.54 -1.96 2.74
CA PHE A 123 -4.60 -3.37 3.13
C PHE A 123 -5.99 -3.96 2.94
N LYS A 124 -6.05 -5.16 2.37
CA LYS A 124 -7.28 -5.95 2.26
C LYS A 124 -7.25 -7.10 3.23
N GLU A 125 -6.32 -8.03 3.03
CA GLU A 125 -6.17 -9.24 3.84
C GLU A 125 -4.80 -9.89 3.63
N ILE A 126 -4.51 -10.88 4.47
CA ILE A 126 -3.59 -11.95 4.14
C ILE A 126 -4.46 -13.14 3.76
N ASP A 127 -4.35 -13.62 2.54
CA ASP A 127 -5.23 -14.66 2.03
C ASP A 127 -4.93 -16.03 2.66
N ARG A 128 -5.71 -17.06 2.28
CA ARG A 128 -5.53 -18.43 2.80
C ARG A 128 -4.19 -19.08 2.42
N LYS A 129 -3.49 -18.56 1.41
CA LYS A 129 -2.17 -19.02 0.99
C LYS A 129 -1.04 -18.28 1.72
N GLY A 130 -1.37 -17.28 2.54
CA GLY A 130 -0.41 -16.43 3.22
C GLY A 130 0.09 -15.25 2.37
N ASN A 131 -0.56 -14.96 1.24
CA ASN A 131 -0.21 -13.83 0.39
C ASN A 131 -0.81 -12.53 0.94
N LEU A 132 -0.03 -11.47 0.92
CA LEU A 132 -0.47 -10.12 1.23
C LEU A 132 -1.23 -9.54 0.03
N VAL A 133 -2.48 -9.16 0.29
CA VAL A 133 -3.38 -8.59 -0.71
C VAL A 133 -3.76 -7.17 -0.33
N LEU A 134 -3.68 -6.27 -1.30
CA LEU A 134 -4.04 -4.86 -1.18
C LEU A 134 -5.21 -4.54 -2.13
N TYR A 135 -6.03 -3.56 -1.78
CA TYR A 135 -7.04 -3.04 -2.73
C TYR A 135 -6.38 -2.22 -3.84
N CYS A 136 -5.39 -1.42 -3.47
CA CYS A 136 -4.57 -0.65 -4.38
C CYS A 136 -3.21 -0.41 -3.73
N LEU A 137 -2.21 -0.19 -4.56
CA LEU A 137 -0.85 0.06 -4.14
C LEU A 137 -0.15 1.04 -5.07
N MET A 138 0.86 1.71 -4.54
CA MET A 138 1.81 2.54 -5.26
C MET A 138 3.20 1.97 -5.01
N GLU A 139 3.88 1.61 -6.10
CA GLU A 139 5.26 1.16 -6.11
C GLU A 139 6.21 2.33 -5.78
N GLU A 140 7.48 2.02 -5.51
CA GLU A 140 8.48 3.03 -5.10
C GLU A 140 8.73 4.10 -6.18
N ASP A 141 8.64 3.73 -7.45
CA ASP A 141 8.76 4.62 -8.61
C ASP A 141 7.52 5.52 -8.82
N GLY A 142 6.48 5.34 -8.01
CA GLY A 142 5.23 6.09 -8.08
C GLY A 142 4.17 5.47 -9.00
N THR A 143 4.43 4.31 -9.61
CA THR A 143 3.47 3.56 -10.40
C THR A 143 2.31 3.10 -9.52
N LEU A 144 1.08 3.42 -9.92
CA LEU A 144 -0.13 3.06 -9.19
C LEU A 144 -0.77 1.80 -9.82
N ARG A 145 -1.20 0.87 -8.97
CA ARG A 145 -1.93 -0.34 -9.34
C ARG A 145 -3.20 -0.43 -8.50
N HIS A 146 -4.34 -0.61 -9.14
CA HIS A 146 -5.64 -0.42 -8.47
C HIS A 146 -6.75 -1.36 -8.99
N SER A 147 -6.52 -2.68 -8.97
CA SER A 147 -7.52 -3.69 -9.36
C SER A 147 -8.52 -4.11 -8.26
N LEU A 148 -8.44 -3.53 -7.06
CA LEU A 148 -9.15 -3.97 -5.83
C LEU A 148 -8.70 -5.35 -5.31
N HIS A 149 -7.68 -5.94 -5.93
CA HIS A 149 -7.09 -7.23 -5.56
C HIS A 149 -5.64 -7.35 -6.07
N GLU A 150 -4.76 -6.49 -5.56
CA GLU A 150 -3.33 -6.54 -5.86
C GLU A 150 -2.63 -7.52 -4.91
N GLU A 151 -2.16 -8.64 -5.45
CA GLU A 151 -1.30 -9.58 -4.73
C GLU A 151 0.17 -9.12 -4.83
N ILE A 152 0.86 -9.05 -3.69
CA ILE A 152 2.29 -8.68 -3.63
C ILE A 152 3.19 -9.84 -3.15
N GLY A 153 2.62 -11.03 -2.98
CA GLY A 153 3.31 -12.25 -2.55
C GLY A 153 3.21 -12.53 -1.05
N VAL A 154 4.01 -13.49 -0.57
CA VAL A 154 3.93 -14.03 0.80
C VAL A 154 4.16 -12.95 1.85
N ALA A 155 3.19 -12.76 2.76
CA ALA A 155 3.20 -11.69 3.76
C ALA A 155 4.42 -11.73 4.70
N GLU A 156 4.91 -12.92 5.05
CA GLU A 156 6.09 -13.08 5.92
C GLU A 156 7.39 -12.51 5.29
N ASN A 157 7.43 -12.33 3.98
CA ASN A 157 8.57 -11.72 3.28
C ASN A 157 8.61 -10.21 3.44
N TRP A 158 7.55 -9.61 3.98
CA TRP A 158 7.34 -8.18 3.98
C TRP A 158 7.23 -7.66 5.41
N GLN A 159 7.88 -6.53 5.66
CA GLN A 159 7.63 -5.70 6.82
C GLN A 159 6.39 -4.85 6.56
N ILE A 160 5.37 -4.95 7.43
CA ILE A 160 4.16 -4.14 7.33
C ILE A 160 4.15 -3.15 8.48
N THR A 161 4.07 -1.84 8.18
CA THR A 161 4.01 -0.78 9.20
C THR A 161 2.85 0.18 8.91
N PRO A 162 2.37 0.93 9.91
CA PRO A 162 1.42 2.01 9.67
C PRO A 162 1.99 3.02 8.68
N ILE A 163 1.14 3.56 7.80
CA ILE A 163 1.56 4.62 6.90
C ILE A 163 1.79 5.94 7.68
N GLY A 164 2.97 6.53 7.51
CA GLY A 164 3.28 7.86 8.06
C GLY A 164 2.59 8.99 7.29
N THR A 165 2.57 10.20 7.85
CA THR A 165 1.88 11.37 7.26
C THR A 165 2.39 11.72 5.86
N SER A 166 3.70 11.79 5.67
CA SER A 166 4.30 12.12 4.36
C SER A 166 4.01 11.07 3.29
N ALA A 167 4.14 9.78 3.66
CA ALA A 167 3.80 8.66 2.79
C ALA A 167 2.31 8.66 2.42
N ARG A 168 1.44 8.97 3.39
CA ARG A 168 0.00 9.09 3.15
C ARG A 168 -0.33 10.19 2.13
N SER A 169 0.29 11.37 2.26
CA SER A 169 0.10 12.46 1.29
C SER A 169 0.56 12.03 -0.10
N ARG A 170 1.77 11.46 -0.23
CA ARG A 170 2.28 10.96 -1.51
C ARG A 170 1.35 9.94 -2.16
N PHE A 171 0.82 9.01 -1.37
CA PHE A 171 -0.11 7.99 -1.87
C PHE A 171 -1.45 8.59 -2.30
N ALA A 172 -1.99 9.56 -1.54
CA ALA A 172 -3.19 10.29 -1.92
C ALA A 172 -2.98 11.10 -3.21
N ASP A 173 -1.84 11.76 -3.36
CA ASP A 173 -1.50 12.53 -4.56
C ASP A 173 -1.37 11.63 -5.80
N ALA A 174 -0.88 10.40 -5.64
CA ALA A 174 -0.87 9.42 -6.73
C ALA A 174 -2.28 9.01 -7.17
N LEU A 175 -3.17 8.72 -6.22
CA LEU A 175 -4.59 8.45 -6.51
C LEU A 175 -5.26 9.65 -7.18
N HIS A 176 -5.03 10.87 -6.68
CA HIS A 176 -5.60 12.09 -7.27
C HIS A 176 -5.15 12.34 -8.71
N ARG A 177 -3.90 12.03 -9.05
CA ARG A 177 -3.39 12.14 -10.44
C ARG A 177 -4.13 11.22 -11.40
N GLU A 178 -4.65 10.10 -10.92
CA GLU A 178 -5.52 9.19 -11.69
C GLU A 178 -7.02 9.53 -11.56
N GLY A 179 -7.35 10.65 -10.92
CA GLY A 179 -8.74 11.11 -10.76
C GLY A 179 -9.54 10.27 -9.78
N ILE A 180 -8.89 9.56 -8.84
CA ILE A 180 -9.54 8.68 -7.86
C ILE A 180 -9.13 9.00 -6.42
N VAL A 181 -9.92 8.55 -5.46
CA VAL A 181 -9.66 8.62 -4.02
C VAL A 181 -9.94 7.29 -3.35
N TRP A 182 -9.18 6.97 -2.30
CA TRP A 182 -9.44 5.80 -1.47
C TRP A 182 -10.44 6.12 -0.35
N ASN A 183 -11.60 5.46 -0.34
CA ASN A 183 -12.55 5.52 0.77
C ASN A 183 -12.32 4.34 1.71
N GLY A 184 -11.54 4.56 2.78
CA GLY A 184 -11.22 3.50 3.75
C GLY A 184 -12.40 2.97 4.56
N ARG A 185 -13.51 3.74 4.67
CA ARG A 185 -14.73 3.28 5.36
C ARG A 185 -15.50 2.27 4.51
N LEU A 186 -15.67 2.58 3.23
CA LEU A 186 -16.39 1.73 2.28
C LEU A 186 -15.50 0.72 1.57
N LYS A 187 -14.18 0.83 1.75
CA LYS A 187 -13.15 -0.04 1.16
C LYS A 187 -13.22 -0.05 -0.36
N ARG A 188 -13.36 1.13 -0.96
CA ARG A 188 -13.49 1.29 -2.41
C ARG A 188 -12.74 2.50 -2.92
N LEU A 189 -12.40 2.46 -4.20
CA LEU A 189 -11.94 3.61 -4.96
C LEU A 189 -13.17 4.37 -5.46
N GLU A 190 -13.14 5.69 -5.31
CA GLU A 190 -14.19 6.58 -5.80
C GLU A 190 -13.56 7.56 -6.79
N PRO A 191 -14.27 7.95 -7.85
CA PRO A 191 -13.85 9.09 -8.65
C PRO A 191 -13.70 10.32 -7.77
N LEU A 192 -12.60 11.06 -7.94
CA LEU A 192 -12.36 12.34 -7.29
C LEU A 192 -13.51 13.32 -7.59
N GLU A 193 -14.07 13.19 -8.80
CA GLU A 193 -15.27 13.88 -9.25
C GLU A 193 -16.59 13.36 -8.65
N MET A 194 -16.61 12.55 -7.59
CA MET A 194 -17.86 12.31 -6.85
C MET A 194 -18.03 13.28 -5.69
N HIS A 195 -16.94 13.75 -5.08
CA HIS A 195 -17.01 14.59 -3.87
C HIS A 195 -17.30 16.03 -4.24
N ILE A 196 -18.53 16.52 -4.00
CA ILE A 196 -18.83 17.93 -4.14
C ILE A 196 -18.31 18.65 -2.89
N ASN A 197 -17.56 19.74 -3.09
CA ASN A 197 -17.10 20.58 -1.98
C ASN A 197 -18.29 21.09 -1.15
N ARG A 198 -18.08 21.26 0.15
CA ARG A 198 -19.10 21.82 1.06
C ARG A 198 -19.69 23.12 0.48
N GLY A 199 -21.00 23.18 0.41
CA GLY A 199 -21.79 24.26 -0.19
C GLY A 199 -22.16 24.05 -1.65
N GLY A 200 -21.54 23.08 -2.33
CA GLY A 200 -21.84 22.74 -3.71
C GLY A 200 -23.18 22.01 -3.84
N LYS A 201 -23.79 22.15 -5.01
CA LYS A 201 -25.14 21.68 -5.30
C LYS A 201 -25.10 20.22 -5.79
N TYR A 202 -25.99 19.40 -5.28
CA TYR A 202 -26.23 18.03 -5.74
C TYR A 202 -27.73 17.73 -5.84
N TYR A 203 -28.07 16.64 -6.50
CA TYR A 203 -29.42 16.14 -6.65
C TYR A 203 -29.55 14.75 -6.02
N TYR A 204 -30.73 14.41 -5.54
CA TYR A 204 -31.03 13.08 -5.01
C TYR A 204 -32.49 12.73 -5.28
N LEU A 205 -32.80 11.44 -5.25
CA LEU A 205 -34.16 10.92 -5.33
C LEU A 205 -34.74 10.81 -3.91
N ASN A 206 -35.89 11.43 -3.66
CA ASN A 206 -36.62 11.19 -2.40
C ASN A 206 -37.31 9.81 -2.40
N ASP A 207 -38.06 9.54 -1.34
CA ASP A 207 -38.82 8.31 -1.12
C ASP A 207 -39.89 8.02 -2.20
N VAL A 208 -40.35 9.05 -2.91
CA VAL A 208 -41.28 8.93 -4.05
C VAL A 208 -40.61 9.07 -5.42
N LEU A 209 -39.27 8.98 -5.47
CA LEU A 209 -38.43 9.10 -6.67
C LEU A 209 -38.52 10.46 -7.38
N GLU A 210 -38.87 11.52 -6.66
CA GLU A 210 -38.72 12.89 -7.15
C GLU A 210 -37.29 13.37 -6.99
N ILE A 211 -36.85 14.18 -7.96
CA ILE A 211 -35.50 14.72 -7.96
C ILE A 211 -35.49 16.00 -7.13
N CYS A 212 -34.89 15.90 -5.95
CA CYS A 212 -34.66 17.01 -5.05
C CYS A 212 -33.28 17.63 -5.31
N GLU A 213 -33.21 18.95 -5.21
CA GLU A 213 -31.96 19.69 -5.18
C GLU A 213 -31.53 19.94 -3.72
N CYS A 214 -30.24 19.82 -3.43
CA CYS A 214 -29.68 20.11 -2.12
C CYS A 214 -28.29 20.75 -2.26
N ARG A 215 -27.82 21.39 -1.20
CA ARG A 215 -26.43 21.84 -1.09
C ARG A 215 -25.73 20.99 -0.04
N ASP A 216 -24.55 20.49 -0.38
CA ASP A 216 -23.75 19.67 0.52
C ASP A 216 -23.39 20.47 1.76
N SER A 217 -23.91 20.07 2.90
CA SER A 217 -23.60 20.69 4.20
C SER A 217 -22.64 19.84 5.03
N SER A 218 -22.14 18.75 4.43
CA SER A 218 -21.35 17.69 5.03
C SER A 218 -22.03 17.03 6.24
N ARG A 219 -23.36 17.11 6.28
CA ARG A 219 -24.18 16.50 7.34
C ARG A 219 -24.28 14.99 7.15
N PRO A 220 -24.61 14.23 8.21
CA PRO A 220 -24.78 12.77 8.11
C PRO A 220 -25.77 12.32 7.02
N SER A 221 -26.80 13.12 6.71
CA SER A 221 -27.74 12.85 5.61
C SER A 221 -27.08 12.92 4.23
N ASP A 222 -26.23 13.93 3.98
CA ASP A 222 -25.49 14.09 2.73
C ASP A 222 -24.55 12.90 2.53
N ARG A 223 -23.87 12.50 3.62
CA ARG A 223 -23.01 11.32 3.62
C ARG A 223 -23.76 10.03 3.34
N LYS A 224 -24.91 9.79 3.98
CA LYS A 224 -25.73 8.60 3.73
C LYS A 224 -26.16 8.51 2.26
N ARG A 225 -26.56 9.63 1.66
CA ARG A 225 -26.93 9.73 0.25
C ARG A 225 -25.76 9.38 -0.67
N LEU A 226 -24.57 9.91 -0.39
CA LEU A 226 -23.36 9.57 -1.13
C LEU A 226 -23.00 8.08 -1.00
N GLU A 227 -23.06 7.54 0.22
CA GLU A 227 -22.74 6.14 0.52
C GLU A 227 -23.67 5.16 -0.22
N CYS A 228 -24.97 5.47 -0.31
CA CYS A 228 -25.93 4.65 -1.04
C CYS A 228 -26.05 4.96 -2.54
N GLY A 229 -25.22 5.86 -3.08
CA GLY A 229 -25.23 6.24 -4.50
C GLY A 229 -26.41 7.13 -4.91
N ASN A 230 -27.16 7.67 -3.96
CA ASN A 230 -28.26 8.61 -4.19
C ASN A 230 -27.77 10.07 -4.10
N TYR A 231 -26.68 10.37 -4.81
CA TYR A 231 -25.99 11.66 -4.75
C TYR A 231 -25.44 11.98 -6.15
N PHE A 232 -26.14 12.86 -6.87
CA PHE A 232 -25.89 13.15 -8.27
C PHE A 232 -25.40 14.57 -8.45
N ARG A 233 -24.32 14.77 -9.20
CA ARG A 233 -23.83 16.12 -9.52
C ARG A 233 -24.73 16.82 -10.52
N GLU A 234 -25.14 16.10 -11.55
CA GLU A 234 -26.03 16.60 -12.58
C GLU A 234 -27.45 16.09 -12.37
N ARG A 235 -28.44 16.94 -12.68
CA ARG A 235 -29.84 16.55 -12.64
C ARG A 235 -30.12 15.39 -13.58
N LYS A 236 -29.46 15.39 -14.75
CA LYS A 236 -29.60 14.39 -15.79
C LYS A 236 -29.25 12.98 -15.31
N ASP A 237 -28.23 12.85 -14.47
CA ASP A 237 -27.86 11.55 -13.89
C ASP A 237 -28.95 11.01 -12.96
N ALA A 238 -29.55 11.89 -12.15
CA ALA A 238 -30.69 11.54 -11.31
C ALA A 238 -31.92 11.14 -12.15
N GLU A 239 -32.15 11.82 -13.28
CA GLU A 239 -33.21 11.48 -14.24
C GLU A 239 -32.99 10.08 -14.84
N LEU A 240 -31.77 9.78 -15.28
CA LEU A 240 -31.41 8.46 -15.82
C LEU A 240 -31.66 7.35 -14.79
N VAL A 241 -31.19 7.50 -13.55
CA VAL A 241 -31.39 6.51 -12.50
C VAL A 241 -32.88 6.34 -12.17
N ARG A 242 -33.62 7.44 -12.03
CA ARG A 242 -35.07 7.40 -11.79
C ARG A 242 -35.80 6.63 -12.89
N ASP A 243 -35.46 6.91 -14.14
CA ASP A 243 -36.14 6.32 -15.29
C ASP A 243 -35.79 4.83 -15.42
N CYS A 244 -34.55 4.43 -15.10
CA CYS A 244 -34.16 3.04 -14.93
C CYS A 244 -34.98 2.33 -13.84
N VAL A 245 -35.04 2.89 -12.63
CA VAL A 245 -35.82 2.31 -11.51
C VAL A 245 -37.29 2.16 -11.91
N ARG A 246 -37.90 3.19 -12.49
CA ARG A 246 -39.29 3.15 -12.96
C ARG A 246 -39.51 2.07 -14.03
N SER A 247 -38.58 1.92 -14.96
CA SER A 247 -38.66 0.92 -16.03
C SER A 247 -38.59 -0.49 -15.47
N ILE A 248 -37.67 -0.76 -14.53
CA ILE A 248 -37.53 -2.06 -13.86
C ILE A 248 -38.81 -2.40 -13.08
N VAL A 249 -39.37 -1.45 -12.32
CA VAL A 249 -40.61 -1.66 -11.55
C VAL A 249 -41.79 -1.95 -12.49
N LYS A 250 -41.93 -1.22 -13.61
CA LYS A 250 -42.98 -1.48 -14.62
C LYS A 250 -42.85 -2.87 -15.24
N LEU A 251 -41.63 -3.27 -15.62
CA LEU A 251 -41.38 -4.59 -16.20
C LEU A 251 -41.74 -5.72 -15.23
N ASN A 252 -41.43 -5.57 -13.95
CA ASN A 252 -41.73 -6.60 -12.95
C ASN A 252 -43.22 -6.68 -12.61
N ARG A 253 -43.93 -5.54 -12.51
CA ARG A 253 -45.40 -5.56 -12.35
C ARG A 253 -46.10 -6.25 -13.52
N GLY A 254 -45.58 -6.11 -14.74
CA GLY A 254 -46.11 -6.79 -15.92
C GLY A 254 -45.93 -8.32 -15.91
N LYS A 255 -45.02 -8.86 -15.07
CA LYS A 255 -44.83 -10.31 -14.90
C LYS A 255 -45.79 -10.91 -13.88
N ASP A 256 -46.13 -10.18 -12.82
CA ASP A 256 -47.07 -10.63 -11.79
C ASP A 256 -48.52 -10.66 -12.27
N VAL A 257 -48.89 -9.87 -13.28
CA VAL A 257 -50.24 -9.86 -13.88
C VAL A 257 -50.46 -11.02 -14.86
N ARG A 258 -49.40 -11.73 -15.27
CA ARG A 258 -49.48 -12.85 -16.24
C ARG A 258 -49.31 -14.23 -15.60
N ARG A 259 -49.42 -14.33 -14.27
CA ARG A 259 -49.44 -15.59 -13.52
C ARG A 259 -50.83 -15.90 -13.00
#